data_AF-A0A946G4U1-F1
#
_entry.id   AF-A0A946G4U1-F1
#
_cell.length_a   1.000
_cell.length_b   1.000
_cell.length_c   1.000
_cell.angle_alpha   90.00
_cell.angle_beta   90.00
_cell.angle_gamma   90.00
#
_symmetry.space_group_name_H-M   'P 1'
#
loop_
_entity.id
_entity.type
_entity.pdbx_description
1 polymer ?
#
loop_
_entity_poly.entity_id
_entity_poly.type
_entity_poly.pdbx_seq_one_letter_code
_entity_poly.pdbx_strand_id
1 'polypeptide(L)'
;MIDPLQMLSFANSELLELHDNKHATMVVGCLDFETRQLHYSVAGHLPKPVLMTPGHSQYLTGEGMPLGLTPEATFQRETIALPEAFMLVLISDGVLETIDEVDLIEREKTLLSRISGSLEKLGDLIRRLGLGDVTSTDLTDENLTHGAMRNRELSEPCPFR
;
A
#
# COMPACT_ATOMS: atom_id res chain seq x y z
N MET A 1 -4.45 11.92 -16.72
CA MET A 1 -4.53 10.84 -15.73
C MET A 1 -3.17 10.17 -15.70
N ILE A 2 -2.57 10.03 -14.52
CA ILE A 2 -1.25 9.41 -14.36
C ILE A 2 -1.45 7.89 -14.38
N ASP A 3 -0.65 7.16 -15.17
CA ASP A 3 -0.77 5.71 -15.32
C ASP A 3 0.21 4.97 -14.38
N PRO A 4 -0.28 4.14 -13.44
CA PRO A 4 0.58 3.39 -12.53
C PRO A 4 1.67 2.57 -13.22
N LEU A 5 1.42 2.04 -14.42
CA LEU A 5 2.43 1.27 -15.16
C LEU A 5 3.59 2.14 -15.61
N GLN A 6 3.30 3.33 -16.14
CA GLN A 6 4.33 4.27 -16.56
C GLN A 6 5.16 4.76 -15.37
N MET A 7 4.52 4.96 -14.21
CA MET A 7 5.23 5.33 -12.99
C MET A 7 6.22 4.25 -12.54
N LEU A 8 5.80 2.97 -12.53
CA LEU A 8 6.68 1.87 -12.17
C LEU A 8 7.78 1.64 -13.21
N SER A 9 7.47 1.73 -14.50
CA SER A 9 8.49 1.62 -15.56
C SER A 9 9.55 2.72 -15.44
N PHE A 10 9.12 3.96 -15.17
CA PHE A 10 10.02 5.08 -14.92
C PHE A 10 10.87 4.86 -13.65
N ALA A 11 10.24 4.48 -12.52
CA ALA A 11 10.99 4.20 -11.29
C ALA A 11 11.99 3.04 -11.47
N ASN A 12 11.65 2.02 -12.26
CA ASN A 12 12.54 0.91 -12.59
C ASN A 12 13.76 1.38 -13.40
N SER A 13 13.56 2.23 -14.41
CA SER A 13 14.68 2.76 -15.22
C SER A 13 15.61 3.62 -14.38
N GLU A 14 15.07 4.52 -13.56
CA GLU A 14 15.88 5.36 -12.67
C GLU A 14 16.72 4.53 -11.70
N LEU A 15 16.14 3.49 -11.09
CA LEU A 15 16.88 2.61 -10.19
C LEU A 15 17.99 1.81 -10.90
N LEU A 16 17.77 1.38 -12.14
CA LEU A 16 18.78 0.68 -12.95
C LEU A 16 19.95 1.60 -13.33
N GLU A 17 19.68 2.87 -13.61
CA GLU A 17 20.69 3.86 -13.98
C GLU A 17 21.63 4.24 -12.82
N LEU A 18 21.17 4.09 -11.57
CA LEU A 18 22.01 4.32 -10.40
C LEU A 18 23.17 3.32 -10.26
N HIS A 19 23.18 2.21 -11.03
CA HIS A 19 24.27 1.21 -11.09
C HIS A 19 24.77 0.65 -9.74
N ASP A 20 23.93 0.72 -8.70
CA ASP A 20 24.30 0.33 -7.33
C ASP A 20 23.79 -1.06 -6.93
N ASN A 21 23.25 -1.86 -7.87
CA ASN A 21 22.53 -3.12 -7.60
C ASN A 21 21.42 -2.97 -6.54
N LYS A 22 20.85 -1.77 -6.43
CA LYS A 22 19.74 -1.46 -5.53
C LYS A 22 18.44 -1.95 -6.14
N HIS A 23 17.58 -2.47 -5.29
CA HIS A 23 16.23 -2.87 -5.65
C HIS A 23 15.25 -2.31 -4.62
N ALA A 24 14.01 -2.09 -5.04
CA ALA A 24 12.97 -1.55 -4.19
C ALA A 24 11.64 -2.24 -4.46
N THR A 25 10.80 -2.33 -3.43
CA THR A 25 9.40 -2.70 -3.59
C THR A 25 8.54 -1.44 -3.65
N MET A 26 7.44 -1.47 -4.38
CA MET A 26 6.59 -0.30 -4.55
C MET A 26 5.13 -0.70 -4.80
N VAL A 27 4.20 0.12 -4.32
CA VAL A 27 2.79 0.09 -4.73
C VAL A 27 2.45 1.47 -5.23
N VAL A 28 1.84 1.55 -6.41
CA VAL A 28 1.37 2.81 -7.00
C VAL A 28 -0.12 2.70 -7.27
N GLY A 29 -0.88 3.72 -6.88
CA GLY A 29 -2.33 3.78 -7.08
C GLY A 29 -2.78 5.16 -7.54
N CYS A 30 -3.68 5.19 -8.52
CA CYS A 30 -4.40 6.37 -8.97
C CYS A 30 -5.88 6.20 -8.63
N LEU A 31 -6.40 7.06 -7.75
CA LEU A 31 -7.82 7.12 -7.43
C LEU A 31 -8.53 8.07 -8.40
N ASP A 32 -9.50 7.54 -9.12
CA ASP A 32 -10.45 8.29 -9.93
C ASP A 32 -11.76 8.44 -9.15
N PHE A 33 -12.05 9.67 -8.70
CA PHE A 33 -13.26 9.97 -7.93
C PHE A 33 -14.50 10.17 -8.81
N GLU A 34 -14.33 10.53 -10.08
CA GLU A 34 -15.45 10.68 -11.01
C GLU A 34 -16.03 9.32 -11.35
N THR A 35 -15.15 8.35 -11.64
CA THR A 35 -15.55 6.98 -11.97
C THR A 35 -15.57 6.05 -10.75
N ARG A 36 -15.10 6.52 -9.59
CA ARG A 36 -14.98 5.76 -8.33
C ARG A 36 -14.18 4.47 -8.51
N GLN A 37 -13.01 4.58 -9.14
CA GLN A 37 -12.12 3.45 -9.40
C GLN A 37 -10.73 3.71 -8.82
N LEU A 38 -10.08 2.65 -8.37
CA LEU A 38 -8.66 2.63 -8.10
C LEU A 38 -7.98 1.85 -9.21
N HIS A 39 -7.11 2.53 -9.97
CA HIS A 39 -6.14 1.89 -10.86
C HIS A 39 -4.83 1.76 -10.10
N TYR A 40 -4.28 0.56 -9.98
CA TYR A 40 -3.05 0.38 -9.21
C TYR A 40 -2.14 -0.69 -9.81
N SER A 41 -0.90 -0.71 -9.37
CA SER A 41 0.09 -1.72 -9.73
C SER A 41 1.03 -1.97 -8.55
N VAL A 42 1.54 -3.21 -8.45
CA VAL A 42 2.41 -3.66 -7.37
C VAL A 42 3.74 -4.12 -7.97
N ALA A 43 4.85 -3.70 -7.38
CA ALA A 43 6.21 -4.12 -7.71
C ALA A 43 6.84 -4.76 -6.47
N GLY A 44 6.72 -6.08 -6.34
CA GLY A 44 7.38 -6.88 -5.31
C GLY A 44 6.93 -6.63 -3.85
N HIS A 45 5.98 -5.72 -3.63
CA HIS A 45 5.62 -5.29 -2.28
C HIS A 45 4.79 -6.34 -1.54
N LEU A 46 5.26 -6.69 -0.35
CA LEU A 46 4.59 -7.55 0.61
C LEU A 46 4.63 -6.88 2.00
N PRO A 47 3.54 -6.95 2.79
CA PRO A 47 2.21 -7.46 2.44
C PRO A 47 1.57 -6.72 1.27
N LYS A 48 0.62 -7.36 0.58
CA LYS A 48 -0.18 -6.68 -0.44
C LYS A 48 -1.05 -5.58 0.22
N PRO A 49 -1.43 -4.52 -0.52
CA PRO A 49 -2.34 -3.50 0.01
C PRO A 49 -3.66 -4.11 0.46
N VAL A 50 -4.26 -3.59 1.53
CA VAL A 50 -5.55 -4.06 2.03
C VAL A 50 -6.63 -3.03 1.72
N LEU A 51 -7.72 -3.48 1.10
CA LEU A 51 -8.95 -2.71 1.01
C LEU A 51 -9.87 -3.10 2.16
N MET A 52 -10.19 -2.13 2.99
CA MET A 52 -11.15 -2.26 4.07
C MET A 52 -12.47 -1.58 3.71
N THR A 53 -13.56 -2.24 4.07
CA THR A 53 -14.94 -1.78 3.93
C THR A 53 -15.69 -2.08 5.24
N PRO A 54 -16.89 -1.53 5.48
CA PRO A 54 -17.67 -1.89 6.66
C PRO A 54 -17.91 -3.41 6.74
N GLY A 55 -17.26 -4.06 7.71
CA GLY A 55 -17.43 -5.49 7.99
C GLY A 55 -16.63 -6.44 7.10
N HIS A 56 -15.79 -5.94 6.18
CA HIS A 56 -14.95 -6.78 5.33
C HIS A 56 -13.61 -6.12 4.99
N SER A 57 -12.54 -6.91 5.00
CA SER A 57 -11.21 -6.49 4.56
C SER A 57 -10.55 -7.60 3.77
N GLN A 58 -9.85 -7.21 2.72
CA GLN A 58 -9.19 -8.14 1.83
C GLN A 58 -7.90 -7.56 1.29
N TYR A 59 -6.93 -8.43 1.05
CA TYR A 59 -5.79 -8.08 0.23
C TYR A 59 -6.23 -7.78 -1.20
N LEU A 60 -5.66 -6.73 -1.77
CA LEU A 60 -5.74 -6.45 -3.19
C LEU A 60 -4.88 -7.46 -3.96
N THR A 61 -5.36 -7.85 -5.14
CA THR A 61 -4.62 -8.69 -6.08
C THR A 61 -3.51 -7.89 -6.74
N GLY A 62 -2.72 -8.55 -7.58
CA GLY A 62 -1.60 -7.91 -8.27
C GLY A 62 -0.28 -8.52 -7.84
N GLU A 63 0.60 -8.61 -8.82
CA GLU A 63 1.95 -9.15 -8.71
C GLU A 63 2.86 -8.32 -9.59
N GLY A 64 4.14 -8.31 -9.25
CA GLY A 64 5.16 -7.66 -10.04
C GLY A 64 6.51 -7.87 -9.42
N MET A 65 7.54 -7.77 -10.25
CA MET A 65 8.92 -7.89 -9.80
C MET A 65 9.32 -6.64 -8.98
N PRO A 66 10.20 -6.75 -7.98
CA PRO A 66 10.86 -5.57 -7.41
C PRO A 66 11.53 -4.73 -8.49
N LEU A 67 11.52 -3.41 -8.29
CA LEU A 67 12.18 -2.45 -9.16
C LEU A 67 13.70 -2.60 -9.07
N GLY A 68 14.41 -2.24 -10.13
CA GLY A 68 15.89 -2.21 -10.19
C GLY A 68 16.54 -3.56 -10.46
N LEU A 69 15.77 -4.64 -10.62
CA LEU A 69 16.32 -5.98 -10.87
C LEU A 69 16.68 -6.24 -12.33
N THR A 70 15.84 -5.76 -13.25
CA THR A 70 15.99 -6.01 -14.70
C THR A 70 15.24 -4.96 -15.51
N PRO A 71 15.78 -4.52 -16.66
CA PRO A 71 15.06 -3.65 -17.59
C PRO A 71 13.84 -4.36 -18.23
N GLU A 72 13.80 -5.69 -18.23
CA GLU A 72 12.67 -6.50 -18.71
C GLU A 72 11.56 -6.70 -17.66
N ALA A 73 11.63 -6.03 -16.50
CA ALA A 73 10.60 -6.10 -15.48
C ALA A 73 9.22 -5.73 -16.06
N THR A 74 8.24 -6.61 -15.85
CA THR A 74 6.85 -6.40 -16.27
C THR A 74 5.96 -6.14 -15.05
N PHE A 75 5.06 -5.18 -15.21
CA PHE A 75 4.10 -4.77 -14.18
C PHE A 75 2.69 -4.90 -14.74
N GLN A 76 1.71 -5.11 -13.86
CA GLN A 76 0.31 -5.30 -14.24
C GLN A 76 -0.56 -4.24 -13.59
N ARG A 77 -1.41 -3.61 -14.41
CA ARG A 77 -2.40 -2.67 -13.90
C ARG A 77 -3.62 -3.45 -13.47
N GLU A 78 -3.95 -3.32 -12.20
CA GLU A 78 -5.21 -3.78 -11.64
C GLU A 78 -6.20 -2.61 -11.57
N THR A 79 -7.49 -2.93 -11.60
CA THR A 79 -8.55 -1.92 -11.48
C THR A 79 -9.68 -2.48 -10.65
N ILE A 80 -10.07 -1.73 -9.63
CA ILE A 80 -11.19 -2.08 -8.75
C ILE A 80 -12.14 -0.91 -8.61
N ALA A 81 -13.43 -1.21 -8.45
CA ALA A 81 -14.42 -0.23 -8.05
C ALA A 81 -14.25 0.10 -6.56
N LEU A 82 -14.30 1.38 -6.21
CA LEU A 82 -14.19 1.86 -4.85
C LEU A 82 -15.57 1.95 -4.19
N PRO A 83 -15.80 1.22 -3.08
CA PRO A 83 -17.02 1.35 -2.27
C PRO A 83 -17.20 2.78 -1.75
N GLU A 84 -18.40 3.11 -1.28
CA GLU A 84 -18.70 4.46 -0.76
C GLU A 84 -17.95 4.78 0.52
N ALA A 85 -17.83 3.79 1.39
CA ALA A 85 -17.01 3.82 2.59
C ALA A 85 -15.91 2.78 2.46
N PHE A 86 -14.66 3.24 2.36
CA PHE A 86 -13.50 2.38 2.34
C PHE A 86 -12.31 3.03 3.04
N MET A 87 -11.32 2.20 3.35
CA MET A 87 -9.97 2.61 3.71
C MET A 87 -9.00 1.73 2.94
N LEU A 88 -7.99 2.35 2.34
CA LEU A 88 -6.87 1.65 1.73
C LEU A 88 -5.70 1.69 2.71
N VAL A 89 -5.16 0.52 3.03
CA VAL A 89 -4.07 0.36 4.00
C VAL A 89 -2.86 -0.21 3.28
N LEU A 90 -1.76 0.55 3.30
CA LEU A 90 -0.45 0.10 2.86
C LEU A 90 0.42 -0.06 4.10
N ILE A 91 1.07 -1.21 4.22
CA ILE A 91 1.87 -1.56 5.40
C ILE A 91 3.19 -2.14 4.90
N SER A 92 4.30 -1.67 5.43
CA SER A 92 5.60 -2.27 5.15
C SER A 92 5.71 -3.67 5.74
N ASP A 93 6.66 -4.45 5.22
CA ASP A 93 6.99 -5.80 5.70
C ASP A 93 7.43 -5.84 7.17
N GLY A 94 7.95 -4.75 7.72
CA GLY A 94 8.30 -4.66 9.15
C GLY A 94 7.14 -5.02 10.09
N VAL A 95 5.87 -4.85 9.68
CA VAL A 95 4.73 -5.31 10.49
C VAL A 95 4.69 -6.84 10.64
N LEU A 96 5.11 -7.58 9.62
CA LEU A 96 5.11 -9.04 9.62
C LEU A 96 6.16 -9.59 10.59
N GLU A 97 7.17 -8.80 10.94
CA GLU A 97 8.18 -9.16 11.95
C GLU A 97 7.62 -9.08 13.37
N THR A 98 6.55 -8.32 13.59
CA THR A 98 5.86 -8.18 14.89
C THR A 98 4.83 -9.29 15.17
N ILE A 99 4.72 -10.24 14.25
CA ILE A 99 3.70 -11.28 14.24
C ILE A 99 4.38 -12.62 14.54
N ASP A 100 4.04 -13.21 15.69
CA ASP A 100 4.64 -14.42 16.28
C ASP A 100 4.18 -15.72 15.59
N GLU A 101 4.29 -15.75 14.27
CA GLU A 101 3.94 -16.87 13.42
C GLU A 101 5.20 -17.32 12.64
N VAL A 102 5.33 -18.62 12.40
CA VAL A 102 6.53 -19.18 11.76
C VAL A 102 6.51 -19.02 10.24
N ASP A 103 5.33 -19.16 9.64
CA ASP A 103 5.16 -19.13 8.19
C ASP A 103 4.57 -17.80 7.72
N LEU A 104 5.01 -17.32 6.56
CA LEU A 104 4.57 -16.05 5.99
C LEU A 104 3.05 -16.03 5.71
N ILE A 105 2.48 -17.15 5.25
CA ILE A 105 1.05 -17.26 4.96
C ILE A 105 0.25 -17.08 6.25
N GLU A 106 0.70 -17.66 7.35
CA GLU A 106 0.04 -17.50 8.65
C GLU A 106 0.23 -16.08 9.20
N ARG A 107 1.41 -15.47 9.00
CA ARG A 107 1.61 -14.05 9.34
C ARG A 107 0.67 -13.12 8.59
N GLU A 108 0.49 -13.32 7.29
CA GLU A 108 -0.44 -12.52 6.48
C GLU A 108 -1.90 -12.74 6.91
N LYS A 109 -2.30 -13.97 7.23
CA LYS A 109 -3.64 -14.23 7.77
C LYS A 109 -3.86 -13.53 9.10
N THR A 110 -2.89 -13.61 10.01
CA THR A 110 -2.96 -12.93 11.31
C THR A 110 -3.00 -11.42 11.11
N LEU A 111 -2.14 -10.86 10.24
CA LEU A 111 -2.14 -9.44 9.90
C LEU A 111 -3.51 -9.00 9.38
N LEU A 112 -4.07 -9.73 8.41
CA LEU A 112 -5.39 -9.42 7.88
C LEU A 112 -6.45 -9.47 8.97
N SER A 113 -6.43 -10.48 9.85
CA SER A 113 -7.39 -10.55 10.97
C SER A 113 -7.24 -9.40 11.97
N ARG A 114 -6.02 -8.91 12.22
CA ARG A 114 -5.76 -7.72 13.03
C ARG A 114 -6.34 -6.47 12.36
N ILE A 115 -6.26 -6.37 11.03
CA ILE A 115 -6.80 -5.26 10.23
C ILE A 115 -8.33 -5.36 10.02
N SER A 116 -8.91 -6.55 10.08
CA SER A 116 -10.35 -6.82 9.95
C SER A 116 -11.20 -6.27 11.09
N GLY A 117 -11.99 -5.22 10.84
CA GLY A 117 -12.85 -4.60 11.86
C GLY A 117 -13.60 -3.37 11.35
N SER A 118 -14.18 -2.58 12.26
CA SER A 118 -14.89 -1.35 11.85
C SER A 118 -13.93 -0.31 11.29
N LEU A 119 -14.43 0.54 10.38
CA LEU A 119 -13.71 1.69 9.81
C LEU A 119 -13.60 2.87 10.81
N GLU A 120 -13.46 2.57 12.10
CA GLU A 120 -13.22 3.58 13.14
C GLU A 120 -11.76 4.08 13.10
N LYS A 121 -11.43 5.05 13.94
CA LYS A 121 -10.33 6.03 13.73
C LYS A 121 -8.98 5.34 13.48
N LEU A 122 -8.06 6.01 12.78
CA LEU A 122 -6.69 5.53 12.53
C LEU A 122 -5.98 5.00 13.79
N GLY A 123 -6.23 5.63 14.95
CA GLY A 123 -5.69 5.18 16.24
C GLY A 123 -6.16 3.78 16.67
N ASP A 124 -7.38 3.36 16.31
CA ASP A 124 -7.88 2.02 16.61
C ASP A 124 -7.19 0.97 15.73
N LEU A 125 -6.90 1.32 14.47
CA LEU A 125 -6.14 0.46 13.56
C LEU A 125 -4.70 0.26 14.06
N ILE A 126 -4.03 1.35 14.46
CA ILE A 126 -2.68 1.30 15.02
C ILE A 126 -2.62 0.36 16.24
N ARG A 127 -3.58 0.51 17.18
CA ARG A 127 -3.70 -0.36 18.36
C ARG A 127 -3.89 -1.83 17.99
N ARG A 128 -4.69 -2.11 16.97
CA ARG A 128 -4.97 -3.49 16.52
C ARG A 128 -3.79 -4.14 15.80
N LEU A 129 -2.96 -3.33 15.13
CA LEU A 129 -1.70 -3.78 14.56
C LEU A 129 -0.64 -4.08 15.62
N GLY A 130 -0.82 -3.59 16.85
CA GLY A 130 0.18 -3.73 17.92
C GLY A 130 1.37 -2.78 17.76
N LEU A 131 1.23 -1.79 16.87
CA LEU A 131 2.13 -0.65 16.75
C LEU A 131 1.73 0.30 17.90
N GLY A 132 2.67 0.84 18.67
CA GLY A 132 2.39 1.65 19.88
C GLY A 132 1.56 2.92 19.61
N ASP A 133 1.48 3.85 20.57
CA ASP A 133 0.82 5.16 20.31
C ASP A 133 1.65 5.98 19.30
N VAL A 134 1.43 5.76 18.00
CA VAL A 134 2.01 6.54 16.91
C VAL A 134 1.27 7.88 16.86
N THR A 135 1.99 8.98 17.09
CA THR A 135 1.44 10.32 16.90
C THR A 135 1.57 10.72 15.43
N SER A 136 0.68 11.60 14.94
CA SER A 136 0.75 12.11 13.55
C SER A 136 2.08 12.80 13.21
N THR A 137 2.90 13.09 14.22
CA THR A 137 4.26 13.64 14.14
C THR A 137 5.35 12.61 13.85
N ASP A 138 5.08 11.31 14.00
CA ASP A 138 6.07 10.23 13.79
C ASP A 138 6.09 9.71 12.32
N LEU A 139 5.20 10.23 11.47
CA LEU A 139 5.07 9.84 10.06
C LEU A 139 6.05 10.56 9.12
N THR A 140 6.93 11.43 9.64
CA THR A 140 7.94 12.16 8.86
C THR A 140 9.33 11.51 8.86
N ASP A 141 9.53 10.42 9.60
CA ASP A 141 10.80 9.69 9.57
C ASP A 141 10.84 8.76 8.34
N GLU A 142 11.90 8.87 7.55
CA GLU A 142 12.12 8.21 6.25
C GLU A 142 12.17 6.66 6.28
N ASN A 143 11.76 6.02 7.38
CA ASN A 143 11.65 4.57 7.54
C ASN A 143 10.25 4.08 7.93
N LEU A 144 9.23 4.95 7.99
CA LEU A 144 7.87 4.55 8.41
C LEU A 144 6.75 5.20 7.58
N THR A 145 6.76 5.05 6.26
CA THR A 145 5.66 5.48 5.38
C THR A 145 4.42 4.58 5.51
N HIS A 146 3.68 4.72 6.60
CA HIS A 146 2.34 4.13 6.75
C HIS A 146 1.32 5.02 6.02
N GLY A 147 0.94 4.63 4.80
CA GLY A 147 -0.14 5.26 4.05
C GLY A 147 -1.50 4.72 4.46
N ALA A 148 -2.26 5.47 5.25
CA ALA A 148 -3.67 5.21 5.49
C ALA A 148 -4.50 6.34 4.88
N MET A 149 -5.22 6.05 3.79
CA MET A 149 -6.07 7.04 3.10
C MET A 149 -7.53 6.82 3.51
N ARG A 150 -8.18 7.85 4.06
CA ARG A 150 -9.62 7.86 4.38
C ARG A 150 -10.37 8.79 3.45
N ASN A 151 -11.53 8.35 2.97
CA ASN A 151 -12.39 9.12 2.05
C ASN A 151 -12.85 10.51 2.59
N ARG A 152 -12.74 10.78 3.91
CA ARG A 152 -13.11 12.08 4.50
C ARG A 152 -12.00 13.14 4.55
N GLU A 153 -10.75 12.79 4.25
CA GLU A 153 -9.60 13.70 4.36
C GLU A 153 -9.14 14.25 2.99
N LEU A 154 -9.83 13.89 1.90
CA LEU A 154 -9.43 14.16 0.52
C LEU A 154 -10.19 15.34 -0.12
N SER A 155 -10.76 16.23 0.70
CA SER A 155 -11.42 17.46 0.23
C SER A 155 -10.45 18.63 -0.01
N GLU A 156 -9.14 18.43 0.23
CA GLU A 156 -8.13 19.45 -0.09
C GLU A 156 -7.43 19.12 -1.42
N PRO A 157 -7.27 20.11 -2.32
CA PRO A 157 -6.64 19.90 -3.61
C PRO A 157 -5.15 19.57 -3.47
N CYS A 158 -4.71 18.53 -4.19
CA CYS A 158 -3.32 18.08 -4.26
C CYS A 158 -2.42 19.22 -4.82
N PRO A 159 -1.29 19.55 -4.17
CA PRO A 159 -0.50 20.75 -4.49
C PRO A 159 0.46 20.60 -5.68
N PHE A 160 0.50 19.47 -6.37
CA PHE A 160 1.41 19.27 -7.51
C PHE A 160 0.69 19.54 -8.83
N ARG A 161 0.77 20.80 -9.26
CA ARG A 161 0.39 21.27 -10.60
C ARG A 161 1.64 21.69 -11.38
#